data_AF-A0A2E3W2T8-F1
#
_entry.id   AF-A0A2E3W2T8-F1
#
_cell.length_a   1.000
_cell.length_b   1.000
_cell.length_c   1.000
_cell.angle_alpha   90.00
_cell.angle_beta   90.00
_cell.angle_gamma   90.00
#
_symmetry.space_group_name_H-M   'P 1'
#
loop_
_entity.id
_entity.type
_entity.pdbx_description
1 polymer ?
#
loop_
_entity_poly.entity_id
_entity_poly.type
_entity_poly.pdbx_seq_one_letter_code
_entity_poly.pdbx_strand_id
1 'polypeptide(L)'
;MQGDDSICSDIEGVFVHYLFSADKWLETGLTVGGYSFEMSNWEEYAEKTPSGVSAPTPAHTKLGSKDIVPVLAFEVAVHLIRSNNWSLKLNNLFTPFIFNHSLALERRF
;
A
#
# COMPACT_ATOMS: atom_id res chain seq x y z
N MET A 1 -6.49 -4.42 11.64
CA MET A 1 -7.44 -3.54 12.36
C MET A 1 -8.08 -2.68 11.28
N GLN A 2 -9.40 -2.77 11.12
CA GLN A 2 -10.13 -1.89 10.20
C GLN A 2 -10.47 -0.62 10.98
N GLY A 3 -9.90 0.51 10.56
CA GLY A 3 -10.40 1.84 10.97
C GLY A 3 -11.52 2.26 10.03
N ASP A 4 -12.44 3.10 10.51
CA ASP A 4 -13.58 3.58 9.72
C ASP A 4 -13.17 4.37 8.46
N ASP A 5 -11.92 4.84 8.40
CA ASP A 5 -11.32 5.55 7.26
C ASP A 5 -10.45 4.65 6.35
N SER A 6 -10.49 3.32 6.53
CA SER A 6 -9.62 2.40 5.82
C SER A 6 -10.37 1.65 4.71
N ILE A 7 -9.99 1.90 3.45
CA ILE A 7 -10.41 1.07 2.31
C ILE A 7 -9.62 -0.24 2.36
N CYS A 8 -9.99 -1.13 3.30
CA CYS A 8 -9.39 -2.45 3.41
C CYS A 8 -9.97 -3.39 2.36
N SER A 9 -9.42 -3.35 1.15
CA SER A 9 -9.67 -4.35 0.10
C SER A 9 -8.38 -5.06 -0.26
N ASP A 10 -8.49 -6.33 -0.67
CA ASP A 10 -7.36 -7.03 -1.28
C ASP A 10 -6.89 -6.26 -2.53
N ILE A 11 -5.59 -6.00 -2.61
CA ILE A 11 -4.97 -5.30 -3.74
C ILE A 11 -4.03 -6.26 -4.48
N GLU A 12 -4.16 -6.31 -5.80
CA GLU A 12 -3.21 -6.99 -6.67
C GLU A 12 -2.33 -5.92 -7.31
N GLY A 13 -1.01 -5.99 -7.12
CA GLY A 13 -0.12 -4.95 -7.61
C GLY A 13 1.28 -5.45 -7.92
N VAL A 14 1.99 -4.64 -8.68
CA VAL A 14 3.40 -4.85 -9.00
C VAL A 14 4.17 -3.65 -8.47
N PHE A 15 5.16 -3.95 -7.64
CA PHE A 15 5.98 -2.96 -6.97
C PHE A 15 7.46 -3.27 -7.16
N VAL A 16 8.23 -2.21 -7.32
CA VAL A 16 9.70 -2.23 -7.28
C VAL A 16 10.13 -1.48 -6.04
N HIS A 17 10.94 -2.13 -5.23
CA HIS A 17 11.45 -1.63 -3.96
C HIS A 17 12.94 -1.30 -4.11
N TYR A 18 13.30 -0.05 -3.91
CA TYR A 18 14.68 0.39 -3.82
C TYR A 18 15.00 0.72 -2.37
N LEU A 19 15.78 -0.14 -1.72
CA LEU A 19 16.14 0.03 -0.31
C LEU A 19 17.38 0.91 -0.18
N PHE A 20 17.27 1.99 0.60
CA PHE A 20 18.40 2.83 1.00
C PHE A 20 19.18 2.19 2.14
N SER A 21 18.46 1.58 3.08
CA SER A 21 19.02 0.86 4.22
C SER A 21 18.23 -0.43 4.45
N ALA A 22 18.95 -1.51 4.75
CA ALA A 22 18.39 -2.82 5.04
C ALA A 22 19.16 -3.47 6.20
N ASP A 23 18.70 -3.21 7.41
CA ASP A 23 19.22 -3.81 8.63
C ASP A 23 18.52 -5.14 8.93
N LYS A 24 18.89 -5.77 10.05
CA LYS A 24 18.28 -7.05 10.47
C LYS A 24 16.78 -6.92 10.73
N TRP A 25 16.32 -5.77 11.26
CA TRP A 25 14.94 -5.61 11.72
C TRP A 25 14.17 -4.49 11.01
N LEU A 26 14.88 -3.62 10.30
CA LEU A 26 14.30 -2.43 9.69
C LEU A 26 14.83 -2.27 8.27
N GLU A 27 13.95 -1.99 7.33
CA GLU A 27 14.30 -1.59 5.98
C GLU A 27 13.65 -0.24 5.69
N THR A 28 14.38 0.63 5.00
CA THR A 28 13.87 1.93 4.56
C THR A 28 14.24 2.14 3.10
N GLY A 29 13.32 2.69 2.34
CA GLY A 29 13.48 2.76 0.90
C GLY A 29 12.44 3.59 0.19
N LEU A 30 12.45 3.44 -1.13
CA LEU A 30 11.47 3.97 -2.04
C LEU A 30 10.74 2.80 -2.71
N THR A 31 9.42 2.81 -2.67
CA THR A 31 8.58 1.91 -3.45
C THR A 31 7.96 2.68 -4.62
N VAL A 32 8.06 2.10 -5.81
CA VAL A 32 7.35 2.57 -7.01
C VAL A 32 6.57 1.44 -7.64
N GLY A 33 5.40 1.73 -8.18
CA GLY A 33 4.60 0.71 -8.86
C GLY A 33 3.14 1.11 -8.98
N GLY A 34 2.27 0.12 -8.91
CA GLY A 34 0.83 0.35 -8.86
C GLY A 34 0.07 -0.92 -8.55
N TYR A 35 -1.16 -0.74 -8.06
CA TYR A 35 -2.08 -1.83 -7.78
C TYR A 35 -3.41 -1.61 -8.46
N SER A 36 -4.08 -2.70 -8.83
CA SER A 36 -5.44 -2.67 -9.31
C SER A 36 -6.38 -2.37 -8.16
N PHE A 37 -7.35 -1.52 -8.46
CA PHE A 37 -8.32 -1.01 -7.52
C PHE A 37 -9.71 -1.12 -8.14
N GLU A 38 -10.70 -1.49 -7.33
CA GLU A 38 -12.09 -1.54 -7.77
C GLU A 38 -12.76 -0.21 -7.42
N MET A 39 -13.29 0.50 -8.42
CA MET A 39 -13.79 1.87 -8.23
C MET A 39 -14.98 1.91 -7.27
N SER A 40 -15.78 0.85 -7.19
CA SER A 40 -16.90 0.76 -6.24
C SER A 40 -16.46 0.89 -4.78
N ASN A 41 -15.23 0.47 -4.45
CA ASN A 41 -14.70 0.61 -3.08
C ASN A 41 -14.44 2.09 -2.74
N TRP A 42 -14.08 2.91 -3.74
CA TRP A 42 -13.92 4.35 -3.56
C TRP A 42 -15.27 5.04 -3.45
N GLU A 43 -16.24 4.64 -4.28
CA GLU A 43 -17.61 5.17 -4.23
C GLU A 43 -18.24 4.96 -2.85
N GLU A 44 -18.11 3.76 -2.28
CA GLU A 44 -18.58 3.47 -0.91
C GLU A 44 -17.87 4.33 0.15
N TYR A 45 -16.56 4.56 0.01
CA TYR A 45 -15.81 5.44 0.91
C TYR A 45 -16.25 6.91 0.77
N ALA A 46 -16.46 7.38 -0.46
CA ALA A 46 -16.90 8.74 -0.74
C ALA A 46 -18.29 9.02 -0.18
N GLU A 47 -19.20 8.04 -0.23
CA GLU A 47 -20.53 8.14 0.39
C GLU A 47 -20.49 8.25 1.92
N LYS A 48 -19.51 7.59 2.56
CA LYS A 48 -19.31 7.63 4.02
C LYS A 48 -18.57 8.88 4.49
N THR A 49 -18.04 9.70 3.59
CA THR A 49 -17.29 10.90 3.94
C THR A 49 -18.23 11.93 4.62
N PRO A 50 -17.87 12.50 5.78
CA PRO A 50 -18.73 13.42 6.52
C PRO A 50 -19.20 14.62 5.68
N SER A 51 -20.47 14.99 5.85
CA SER A 51 -21.06 16.15 5.15
C SER A 51 -20.24 17.42 5.42
N GLY A 52 -19.79 18.08 4.36
CA GLY A 52 -18.94 19.29 4.43
C GLY A 52 -17.46 19.03 4.13
N VAL A 53 -17.06 17.77 3.96
CA VAL A 53 -15.73 17.38 3.49
C VAL A 53 -15.87 16.71 2.13
N SER A 54 -15.10 17.16 1.13
CA SER A 54 -15.05 16.49 -0.17
C SER A 54 -14.15 15.26 -0.07
N ALA A 55 -14.66 14.10 -0.47
CA ALA A 55 -13.82 12.93 -0.70
C ALA A 55 -12.77 13.29 -1.77
N PRO A 56 -11.49 12.89 -1.61
CA PRO A 56 -10.47 13.17 -2.61
C PRO A 56 -10.86 12.61 -4.00
N THR A 57 -10.35 13.19 -5.07
CA THR A 57 -10.40 12.48 -6.36
C THR A 57 -9.32 11.40 -6.35
N PRO A 58 -9.64 10.12 -6.59
CA PRO A 58 -8.63 9.07 -6.61
C PRO A 58 -7.69 9.35 -7.78
N ALA A 59 -6.38 9.30 -7.53
CA ALA A 59 -5.40 9.30 -8.60
C ALA A 59 -5.34 7.89 -9.17
N HIS A 60 -5.88 7.69 -10.38
CA HIS A 60 -5.86 6.39 -11.04
C HIS A 60 -5.73 6.56 -12.57
N THR A 61 -5.35 5.48 -13.23
CA THR A 61 -5.39 5.35 -14.69
C THR A 61 -6.10 4.05 -15.06
N LYS A 62 -6.74 4.01 -16.22
CA LYS A 62 -7.31 2.77 -16.75
C LYS A 62 -6.28 2.02 -17.57
N LEU A 63 -6.10 0.73 -17.28
CA LEU A 63 -5.30 -0.20 -18.09
C LEU A 63 -6.18 -1.42 -18.44
N GLY A 64 -6.70 -1.43 -19.67
CA GLY A 64 -7.73 -2.39 -20.06
C GLY A 64 -9.02 -2.17 -19.28
N SER A 65 -9.52 -3.21 -18.62
CA SER A 65 -10.72 -3.15 -17.76
C SER A 65 -10.42 -2.87 -16.28
N LYS A 66 -9.15 -2.70 -15.90
CA LYS A 66 -8.74 -2.47 -14.51
C LYS A 66 -8.42 -0.99 -14.28
N ASP A 67 -8.91 -0.45 -13.18
CA ASP A 67 -8.44 0.83 -12.64
C ASP A 67 -7.15 0.57 -11.83
N ILE A 68 -6.11 1.34 -12.11
CA ILE A 68 -4.78 1.19 -11.51
C ILE A 68 -4.43 2.45 -10.74
N VAL A 69 -4.10 2.30 -9.45
CA VAL A 69 -3.58 3.38 -8.61
C VAL A 69 -2.05 3.35 -8.66
N PRO A 70 -1.39 4.39 -9.21
CA PRO A 70 0.06 4.48 -9.18
C PRO A 70 0.53 4.79 -7.76
N VAL A 71 1.65 4.18 -7.38
CA VAL A 71 2.25 4.35 -6.06
C VAL A 71 3.67 4.85 -6.21
N LEU A 72 3.94 5.96 -5.53
CA LEU A 72 5.27 6.43 -5.16
C LEU A 72 5.24 6.63 -3.64
N ALA A 73 5.99 5.80 -2.92
CA ALA A 73 5.98 5.79 -1.47
C ALA A 73 7.39 5.79 -0.91
N PHE A 74 7.57 6.53 0.17
CA PHE A 74 8.62 6.21 1.13
C PHE A 74 8.21 4.95 1.89
N GLU A 75 9.08 3.95 1.91
CA GLU A 75 8.82 2.66 2.54
C GLU A 75 9.58 2.57 3.86
N VAL A 76 8.88 2.12 4.90
CA VAL A 76 9.46 1.65 6.16
C VAL A 76 8.91 0.26 6.45
N ALA A 77 9.76 -0.76 6.35
CA ALA A 77 9.41 -2.14 6.64
C ALA A 77 10.04 -2.60 7.95
N VAL A 78 9.22 -3.15 8.85
CA VAL A 78 9.65 -3.71 10.13
C VAL A 78 9.53 -5.24 10.06
N HIS A 79 10.63 -5.95 10.24
CA HIS A 79 10.62 -7.41 10.33
C HIS A 79 10.04 -7.83 11.67
N LEU A 80 8.89 -8.51 11.64
CA LEU A 80 8.26 -9.10 12.82
C LEU A 80 8.86 -10.47 13.14
N ILE A 81 9.17 -11.23 12.11
CA ILE A 81 9.85 -12.52 12.21
C ILE A 81 10.91 -12.59 11.11
N ARG A 82 12.11 -13.06 11.45
CA ARG A 82 13.21 -13.25 10.50
C ARG A 82 13.85 -14.62 10.66
N SER A 83 13.78 -15.40 9.60
CA SER A 83 14.47 -16.69 9.44
C SER A 83 15.51 -16.60 8.31
N ASN A 84 16.22 -17.70 8.07
CA ASN A 84 17.25 -17.80 7.05
C ASN A 84 16.68 -17.72 5.62
N ASN A 85 15.46 -18.22 5.39
CA ASN A 85 14.84 -18.35 4.07
C ASN A 85 13.47 -17.66 3.95
N TRP A 86 12.96 -17.08 5.04
CA TRP A 86 11.71 -16.34 5.03
C TRP A 86 11.69 -15.24 6.09
N SER A 87 10.85 -14.24 5.89
CA SER A 87 10.54 -13.23 6.90
C SER A 87 9.06 -12.84 6.84
N LEU A 88 8.54 -12.35 7.96
CA LEU A 88 7.25 -11.68 8.03
C LEU A 88 7.53 -10.20 8.34
N LYS A 89 7.03 -9.31 7.50
CA LYS A 89 7.27 -7.87 7.59
C LYS A 89 5.96 -7.10 7.71
N LEU A 90 5.98 -6.03 8.50
CA LEU A 90 4.99 -4.97 8.44
C LEU A 90 5.55 -3.87 7.53
N ASN A 91 4.99 -3.76 6.33
CA ASN A 91 5.40 -2.75 5.36
C ASN A 91 4.50 -1.53 5.51
N ASN A 92 5.11 -0.36 5.68
CA ASN A 92 4.42 0.93 5.76
C ASN A 92 4.85 1.78 4.57
N LEU A 93 3.87 2.15 3.74
CA LEU A 93 4.05 2.95 2.54
C LEU A 93 3.44 4.34 2.79
N PHE A 94 4.33 5.32 2.92
CA PHE A 94 3.96 6.72 3.05
C PHE A 94 3.89 7.33 1.66
N THR A 95 2.69 7.40 1.09
CA THR A 95 2.45 8.17 -0.14
C THR A 95 2.03 9.60 0.22
N PRO A 96 2.12 10.56 -0.70
CA PRO A 96 1.70 11.95 -0.45
C PRO A 96 0.22 12.11 -0.08
N PHE A 97 -0.65 11.14 -0.43
CA PHE A 97 -2.10 11.27 -0.31
C PHE A 97 -2.73 10.18 0.56
N ILE A 98 -2.15 8.98 0.59
CA ILE A 98 -2.69 7.80 1.28
C ILE A 98 -1.58 7.11 2.06
N PHE A 99 -1.85 6.79 3.32
CA PHE A 99 -0.99 5.91 4.09
C PHE A 99 -1.45 4.47 3.90
N ASN A 100 -0.59 3.63 3.31
CA ASN A 100 -0.86 2.21 3.13
C ASN A 100 0.01 1.38 4.06
N HIS A 101 -0.54 0.31 4.61
CA HIS A 101 0.23 -0.65 5.39
C HIS A 101 -0.21 -2.07 5.06
N SER A 102 0.74 -3.01 5.08
CA SER A 102 0.46 -4.41 4.78
C SER A 102 1.34 -5.35 5.59
N LEU A 103 0.85 -6.58 5.79
CA LEU A 103 1.67 -7.69 6.25
C LEU A 103 2.18 -8.44 5.04
N ALA A 104 3.51 -8.54 4.92
CA ALA A 104 4.18 -9.19 3.81
C ALA A 104 4.91 -10.44 4.28
N LEU A 105 4.58 -11.59 3.68
CA LEU A 105 5.38 -12.80 3.79
C LEU A 105 6.42 -12.79 2.67
N GLU A 106 7.69 -12.73 3.04
CA GLU A 106 8.81 -12.67 2.10
C GLU A 106 9.56 -14.00 2.10
N ARG A 107 9.89 -14.49 0.90
CA ARG A 107 10.84 -15.58 0.70
C ARG A 107 12.21 -14.99 0.35
N ARG A 108 13.25 -15.44 1.04
CA ARG A 108 14.63 -14.93 0.92
C ARG A 108 15.51 -16.02 0.29
N PHE A 109 16.33 -15.62 -0.67
CA PHE A 109 17.26 -16.48 -1.41
C PHE A 109 18.71 -16.10 -1.11
#